data_AF-A0A538H609-F1
#
_entry.id   AF-A0A538H609-F1
#
_cell.length_a   1.000
_cell.length_b   1.000
_cell.length_c   1.000
_cell.angle_alpha   90.00
_cell.angle_beta   90.00
_cell.angle_gamma   90.00
#
_symmetry.space_group_name_H-M   'P 1'
#
loop_
_entity.id
_entity.type
_entity.pdbx_description
1 polymer ?
#
loop_
_entity_poly.entity_id
_entity_poly.type
_entity_poly.pdbx_seq_one_letter_code
_entity_poly.pdbx_strand_id
1 'polypeptide(L)'
;MAIERRVASLNAAVGVVQSSTFLGADQATLVQLLQSDVSGLQQLDQTIQADTTLQAVRADARKIFTDYRVYALMLPVVHMVRGADAITNVIVPKLDAAAAHLQDAITQQNKSNLQPLLDDLKTQTAAAQQLVSGLPAELEALKPADWNANHAVLQPSRDSLQSARLDLRRARQDARDIVSGLTK
;
A
#
# COMPACT_ATOMS: atom_id res chain seq x y z
N MET A 1 20.65 -13.23 14.47
CA MET A 1 19.79 -14.43 14.24
C MET A 1 18.59 -14.12 13.32
N ALA A 2 17.74 -15.11 13.00
CA ALA A 2 16.58 -14.94 12.10
C ALA A 2 15.49 -14.02 12.65
N ILE A 3 15.34 -13.96 13.99
CA ILE A 3 14.42 -13.07 14.69
C ILE A 3 14.91 -11.62 14.62
N GLU A 4 16.16 -11.35 15.00
CA GLU A 4 16.75 -9.99 14.95
C GLU A 4 16.56 -9.31 13.59
N ARG A 5 16.79 -10.03 12.48
CA ARG A 5 16.60 -9.48 11.13
C ARG A 5 15.16 -9.04 10.87
N ARG A 6 14.19 -9.83 11.33
CA ARG A 6 12.76 -9.52 11.21
C ARG A 6 12.37 -8.34 12.08
N VAL A 7 12.79 -8.34 13.35
CA VAL A 7 12.56 -7.23 14.28
C VAL A 7 13.14 -5.92 13.71
N ALA A 8 14.36 -5.95 13.16
CA ALA A 8 14.95 -4.79 12.51
C ALA A 8 14.13 -4.31 11.30
N SER A 9 13.62 -5.24 10.48
CA SER A 9 12.77 -4.90 9.33
C SER A 9 11.41 -4.34 9.74
N LEU A 10 10.80 -4.87 10.79
CA LEU A 10 9.55 -4.36 11.36
C LEU A 10 9.75 -2.95 11.93
N ASN A 11 10.81 -2.71 12.69
CA ASN A 11 11.14 -1.38 13.21
C ASN A 11 11.41 -0.37 12.10
N ALA A 12 12.08 -0.78 11.02
CA ALA A 12 12.25 0.06 9.83
C ALA A 12 10.88 0.39 9.19
N ALA A 13 9.98 -0.59 9.09
CA ALA A 13 8.63 -0.37 8.59
C ALA A 13 7.82 0.58 9.50
N VAL A 14 7.96 0.49 10.83
CA VAL A 14 7.37 1.44 11.78
C VAL A 14 7.83 2.87 11.48
N GLY A 15 9.14 3.10 11.30
CA GLY A 15 9.66 4.43 10.96
C GLY A 15 9.13 4.96 9.62
N VAL A 16 8.98 4.07 8.62
CA VAL A 16 8.38 4.41 7.32
C VAL A 16 6.89 4.77 7.45
N VAL A 17 6.13 4.03 8.24
CA VAL A 17 4.71 4.32 8.51
C VAL A 17 4.57 5.64 9.26
N GLN A 18 5.36 5.86 10.31
CA GLN A 18 5.32 7.08 11.12
C GLN A 18 5.68 8.35 10.34
N SER A 19 6.55 8.25 9.34
CA SER A 19 6.92 9.37 8.48
C SER A 19 5.97 9.59 7.30
N SER A 20 5.00 8.70 7.07
CA SER A 20 4.04 8.80 5.97
C SER A 20 2.83 9.64 6.39
N THR A 21 2.83 10.93 6.03
CA THR A 21 1.79 11.90 6.43
C THR A 21 0.42 11.69 5.78
N PHE A 22 0.32 10.79 4.82
CA PHE A 22 -0.88 10.54 4.01
C PHE A 22 -1.68 9.32 4.48
N LEU A 23 -1.25 8.62 5.53
CA LEU A 23 -1.87 7.38 6.00
C LEU A 23 -3.15 7.59 6.84
N GLY A 24 -3.40 8.80 7.36
CA GLY A 24 -4.58 9.04 8.19
C GLY A 24 -4.69 8.07 9.37
N ALA A 25 -5.84 7.39 9.50
CA ALA A 25 -6.11 6.45 10.59
C ALA A 25 -5.28 5.15 10.49
N ASP A 26 -4.99 4.70 9.27
CA ASP A 26 -4.26 3.45 8.99
C ASP A 26 -2.82 3.50 9.53
N GLN A 27 -2.28 4.70 9.72
CA GLN A 27 -0.99 4.89 10.39
C GLN A 27 -0.97 4.24 11.78
N ALA A 28 -2.01 4.46 12.59
CA ALA A 28 -2.07 3.93 13.94
C ALA A 28 -2.25 2.41 13.93
N THR A 29 -3.12 1.89 13.04
CA THR A 29 -3.37 0.46 12.87
C THR A 29 -2.09 -0.29 12.47
N LEU A 30 -1.40 0.19 11.43
CA LEU A 30 -0.15 -0.43 10.97
C LEU A 30 0.95 -0.40 12.03
N VAL A 31 1.10 0.72 12.77
CA VAL A 31 2.08 0.80 13.87
C VAL A 31 1.75 -0.24 14.94
N GLN A 32 0.48 -0.38 15.32
CA GLN A 32 0.06 -1.36 16.32
C GLN A 32 0.34 -2.80 15.86
N LEU A 33 0.00 -3.15 14.62
CA LEU A 33 0.27 -4.48 14.05
C LEU A 33 1.77 -4.80 14.05
N LEU A 34 2.60 -3.87 13.56
CA LEU A 34 4.04 -4.04 13.49
C LEU A 34 4.67 -4.18 14.90
N GLN A 35 4.22 -3.37 15.87
CA GLN A 35 4.72 -3.45 17.25
C GLN A 35 4.29 -4.73 17.97
N SER A 36 3.09 -5.24 17.66
CA SER A 36 2.64 -6.55 18.13
C SER A 36 3.57 -7.66 17.65
N ASP A 37 3.92 -7.66 16.36
CA ASP A 37 4.87 -8.64 15.81
C ASP A 37 6.28 -8.52 16.40
N VAL A 38 6.76 -7.29 16.61
CA VAL A 38 8.06 -7.06 17.26
C VAL A 38 8.06 -7.68 18.66
N SER A 39 7.04 -7.40 19.45
CA SER A 39 6.93 -7.89 20.83
C SER A 39 6.82 -9.41 20.87
N GLY A 40 5.98 -10.00 20.01
CA GLY A 40 5.84 -11.46 19.94
C GLY A 40 7.13 -12.16 19.50
N LEU A 41 7.84 -11.61 18.50
CA LEU A 41 9.12 -12.17 18.07
C LEU A 41 10.20 -12.10 19.16
N GLN A 42 10.23 -11.02 19.95
CA GLN A 42 11.15 -10.92 21.09
C GLN A 42 10.83 -11.95 22.18
N GLN A 43 9.55 -12.19 22.47
CA GLN A 43 9.12 -13.24 23.41
C GLN A 43 9.46 -14.64 22.89
N LEU A 44 9.29 -14.88 21.59
CA LEU A 44 9.68 -16.15 20.96
C LEU A 44 11.20 -16.37 21.06
N ASP A 45 12.01 -15.33 20.89
CA ASP A 45 13.47 -15.43 21.06
C ASP A 45 13.85 -15.85 22.47
N GLN A 46 13.23 -15.24 23.49
CA GLN A 46 13.44 -15.63 24.90
C GLN A 46 13.05 -17.09 25.15
N THR A 47 11.95 -17.56 24.52
CA THR A 47 11.50 -18.96 24.64
C THR A 47 12.52 -19.91 24.01
N ILE A 48 12.99 -19.61 22.80
CA ILE A 48 14.02 -20.41 22.11
C ILE A 48 15.32 -20.46 22.92
N GLN A 49 15.72 -19.37 23.57
CA GLN A 49 16.91 -19.33 24.44
C GLN A 49 16.74 -20.16 25.72
N ALA A 50 15.50 -20.30 26.22
CA ALA A 50 15.18 -21.08 27.40
C ALA A 50 14.98 -22.58 27.10
N ASP A 51 14.83 -22.96 25.83
CA ASP A 51 14.63 -24.34 25.43
C ASP A 51 15.82 -25.24 25.79
N THR A 52 15.52 -26.35 26.47
CA THR A 52 16.53 -27.31 26.94
C THR A 52 16.72 -28.49 25.99
N THR A 53 15.92 -28.58 24.92
CA THR A 53 15.99 -29.67 23.95
C THR A 53 16.03 -29.16 22.51
N LEU A 54 16.76 -29.87 21.65
CA LEU A 54 16.81 -29.54 20.22
C LEU A 54 15.43 -29.64 19.55
N GLN A 55 14.54 -30.49 20.05
CA GLN A 55 13.18 -30.61 19.54
C GLN A 55 12.36 -29.35 19.81
N ALA A 56 12.45 -28.79 21.01
CA ALA A 56 11.76 -27.55 21.39
C ALA A 56 12.29 -26.36 20.57
N VAL A 57 13.62 -26.19 20.50
CA VAL A 57 14.26 -25.15 19.68
C VAL A 57 13.77 -25.19 18.24
N ARG A 58 13.66 -26.40 17.65
CA ARG A 58 13.17 -26.58 16.27
C ARG A 58 11.70 -26.24 16.13
N ALA A 59 10.87 -26.58 17.12
CA ALA A 59 9.44 -26.28 17.10
C ALA A 59 9.21 -24.76 17.18
N ASP A 60 9.91 -24.08 18.09
CA ASP A 60 9.74 -22.64 18.28
C ASP A 60 10.39 -21.81 17.17
N ALA A 61 11.54 -22.24 16.64
CA ALA A 61 12.12 -21.61 15.45
C ALA A 61 11.19 -21.67 14.23
N ARG A 62 10.30 -22.68 14.11
CA ARG A 62 9.31 -22.73 13.02
C ARG A 62 8.23 -21.66 13.16
N LYS A 63 7.86 -21.28 14.39
CA LYS A 63 6.86 -20.24 14.66
C LYS A 63 7.23 -18.89 14.04
N ILE A 64 8.52 -18.58 13.93
CA ILE A 64 9.05 -17.41 13.21
C ILE A 64 8.46 -17.31 11.78
N PHE A 65 8.25 -18.46 11.13
CA PHE A 65 7.81 -18.56 9.75
C PHE A 65 6.32 -18.88 9.61
N THR A 66 5.65 -19.42 10.62
CA THR A 66 4.22 -19.77 10.55
C THR A 66 3.34 -18.71 11.18
N ASP A 67 3.77 -18.13 12.30
CA ASP A 67 2.90 -17.34 13.18
C ASP A 67 3.10 -15.84 13.00
N TYR A 68 4.21 -15.41 12.38
CA TYR A 68 4.52 -14.00 12.14
C TYR A 68 4.55 -13.62 10.66
N ARG A 69 5.03 -14.52 9.79
CA ARG A 69 5.08 -14.32 8.31
C ARG A 69 5.60 -12.93 7.86
N VAL A 70 6.50 -12.30 8.63
CA VAL A 70 6.94 -10.90 8.45
C VAL A 70 7.22 -10.53 6.99
N TYR A 71 8.05 -11.32 6.30
CA TYR A 71 8.43 -11.02 4.91
C TYR A 71 7.43 -11.48 3.86
N ALA A 72 6.57 -12.45 4.19
CA ALA A 72 5.60 -13.01 3.24
C ALA A 72 4.26 -12.27 3.27
N LEU A 73 3.91 -11.68 4.42
CA LEU A 73 2.62 -11.04 4.66
C LEU A 73 2.77 -9.61 5.18
N MET A 74 3.36 -9.42 6.37
CA MET A 74 3.24 -8.15 7.09
C MET A 74 3.92 -6.96 6.39
N LEU A 75 5.15 -7.14 5.88
CA LEU A 75 5.80 -6.07 5.11
C LEU A 75 5.08 -5.78 3.78
N PRO A 76 4.64 -6.80 3.01
CA PRO A 76 3.76 -6.57 1.86
C PRO A 76 2.47 -5.80 2.19
N VAL A 77 1.78 -6.14 3.28
CA VAL A 77 0.56 -5.45 3.75
C VAL A 77 0.84 -3.96 3.97
N VAL A 78 1.87 -3.63 4.75
CA VAL A 78 2.28 -2.23 4.99
C VAL A 78 2.56 -1.50 3.68
N HIS A 79 3.30 -2.12 2.75
CA HIS A 79 3.61 -1.49 1.47
C HIS A 79 2.36 -1.23 0.62
N MET A 80 1.39 -2.15 0.65
CA MET A 80 0.18 -2.07 -0.15
C MET A 80 -0.83 -1.07 0.43
N VAL A 81 -1.02 -1.04 1.76
CA VAL A 81 -1.84 -0.01 2.44
C VAL A 81 -1.29 1.38 2.15
N ARG A 82 0.03 1.60 2.33
CA ARG A 82 0.68 2.86 1.95
C ARG A 82 0.45 3.23 0.49
N GLY A 83 0.43 2.24 -0.41
CA GLY A 83 0.16 2.45 -1.82
C GLY A 83 -1.26 2.93 -2.08
N ALA A 84 -2.25 2.31 -1.44
CA ALA A 84 -3.66 2.68 -1.54
C ALA A 84 -3.89 4.09 -0.97
N ASP A 85 -3.39 4.38 0.23
CA ASP A 85 -3.55 5.69 0.86
C ASP A 85 -2.84 6.81 0.11
N ALA A 86 -1.66 6.55 -0.45
CA ALA A 86 -1.01 7.54 -1.31
C ALA A 86 -1.86 7.86 -2.54
N ILE A 87 -2.52 6.85 -3.13
CA ILE A 87 -3.44 7.06 -4.25
C ILE A 87 -4.63 7.92 -3.80
N THR A 88 -5.31 7.53 -2.73
CA THR A 88 -6.54 8.18 -2.26
C THR A 88 -6.32 9.56 -1.67
N ASN A 89 -5.31 9.72 -0.81
CA ASN A 89 -5.14 10.94 -0.02
C ASN A 89 -4.20 11.95 -0.69
N VAL A 90 -3.48 11.58 -1.74
CA VAL A 90 -2.49 12.46 -2.39
C VAL A 90 -2.65 12.52 -3.90
N ILE A 91 -2.63 11.39 -4.59
CA ILE A 91 -2.50 11.39 -6.06
C ILE A 91 -3.83 11.79 -6.72
N VAL A 92 -4.94 11.16 -6.32
CA VAL A 92 -6.28 11.46 -6.85
C VAL A 92 -6.65 12.94 -6.61
N PRO A 93 -6.55 13.49 -5.38
CA PRO A 93 -6.82 14.91 -5.15
C PRO A 93 -5.98 15.87 -6.00
N LYS A 94 -4.71 15.55 -6.25
CA LYS A 94 -3.83 16.37 -7.12
C LYS A 94 -4.25 16.32 -8.58
N LEU A 95 -4.65 15.15 -9.08
CA LEU A 95 -5.12 15.00 -10.45
C LEU A 95 -6.49 15.68 -10.64
N ASP A 96 -7.38 15.60 -9.66
CA ASP A 96 -8.67 16.30 -9.68
C ASP A 96 -8.48 17.82 -9.69
N ALA A 97 -7.56 18.34 -8.86
CA ALA A 97 -7.22 19.77 -8.88
C ALA A 97 -6.62 20.19 -10.23
N ALA A 98 -5.73 19.37 -10.81
CA ALA A 98 -5.19 19.61 -12.14
C ALA A 98 -6.31 19.60 -13.21
N ALA A 99 -7.24 18.65 -13.14
CA ALA A 99 -8.37 18.55 -14.06
C ALA A 99 -9.24 19.81 -14.03
N ALA A 100 -9.47 20.39 -12.84
CA ALA A 100 -10.20 21.65 -12.71
C ALA A 100 -9.47 22.81 -13.41
N HIS A 101 -8.16 22.97 -13.17
CA HIS A 101 -7.37 24.01 -13.85
C HIS A 101 -7.31 23.81 -15.37
N LEU A 102 -7.23 22.57 -15.84
CA LEU A 102 -7.24 22.25 -17.26
C LEU A 102 -8.61 22.56 -17.90
N GLN A 103 -9.72 22.30 -17.20
CA GLN A 103 -11.06 22.69 -17.65
C GLN A 103 -11.15 24.20 -17.87
N ASP A 104 -10.66 24.99 -16.92
CA ASP A 104 -10.67 26.45 -17.00
C ASP A 104 -9.86 26.93 -18.20
N ALA A 105 -8.66 26.38 -18.39
CA ALA A 105 -7.79 26.75 -19.51
C ALA A 105 -8.38 26.37 -20.88
N ILE A 106 -8.96 25.17 -21.01
CA ILE A 106 -9.67 24.72 -22.22
C ILE A 106 -10.80 25.69 -22.57
N THR A 107 -11.57 26.10 -21.57
CA THR A 107 -12.71 27.01 -21.73
C THR A 107 -12.25 28.41 -22.13
N GLN A 108 -11.27 28.98 -21.40
CA GLN A 108 -10.75 30.33 -21.66
C GLN A 108 -10.12 30.47 -23.05
N GLN A 109 -9.50 29.40 -23.56
CA GLN A 109 -8.84 29.40 -24.87
C GLN A 109 -9.73 28.86 -26.00
N ASN A 110 -11.00 28.50 -25.72
CA ASN A 110 -11.93 27.90 -26.68
C ASN A 110 -11.36 26.65 -27.39
N LYS A 111 -10.60 25.81 -26.67
CA LYS A 111 -9.95 24.59 -27.21
C LYS A 111 -10.80 23.34 -26.95
N SER A 112 -12.07 23.37 -27.36
CA SER A 112 -13.05 22.30 -27.07
C SER A 112 -12.64 20.92 -27.58
N ASN A 113 -11.76 20.85 -28.58
CA ASN A 113 -11.16 19.62 -29.08
C ASN A 113 -10.32 18.86 -28.04
N LEU A 114 -9.93 19.49 -26.93
CA LEU A 114 -9.18 18.87 -25.83
C LEU A 114 -10.10 18.26 -24.75
N GLN A 115 -11.41 18.53 -24.79
CA GLN A 115 -12.35 18.04 -23.79
C GLN A 115 -12.36 16.50 -23.63
N PRO A 116 -12.26 15.69 -24.70
CA PRO A 116 -12.22 14.24 -24.55
C PRO A 116 -11.04 13.72 -23.71
N LEU A 117 -9.87 14.38 -23.79
CA LEU A 117 -8.71 14.03 -22.94
C LEU A 117 -8.97 14.36 -21.47
N LEU A 118 -9.67 15.47 -21.21
CA LEU A 118 -10.01 15.86 -19.84
C LEU A 118 -11.04 14.90 -19.24
N ASP A 119 -11.99 14.45 -20.04
CA ASP A 119 -12.99 13.47 -19.62
C ASP A 119 -12.34 12.10 -19.36
N ASP A 120 -11.38 11.67 -20.18
CA ASP A 120 -10.60 10.44 -19.91
C ASP A 120 -9.76 10.58 -18.63
N LEU A 121 -9.05 11.70 -18.44
CA LEU A 121 -8.29 11.98 -17.20
C LEU A 121 -9.16 11.76 -15.95
N LYS A 122 -10.37 12.35 -15.93
CA LYS A 122 -11.33 12.20 -14.83
C LYS A 122 -11.79 10.74 -14.67
N THR A 123 -12.07 10.07 -15.79
CA THR A 123 -12.49 8.65 -15.81
C THR A 123 -11.41 7.74 -15.22
N GLN A 124 -10.16 7.89 -15.65
CA GLN A 124 -9.02 7.11 -15.16
C GLN A 124 -8.74 7.40 -13.69
N THR A 125 -8.86 8.66 -13.25
CA THR A 125 -8.66 9.05 -11.84
C THR A 125 -9.73 8.42 -10.95
N ALA A 126 -11.00 8.44 -11.38
CA ALA A 126 -12.10 7.79 -10.67
C ALA A 126 -11.93 6.25 -10.64
N ALA A 127 -11.53 5.63 -11.75
CA ALA A 127 -11.28 4.19 -11.81
C ALA A 127 -10.17 3.75 -10.84
N ALA A 128 -9.06 4.49 -10.81
CA ALA A 128 -7.97 4.23 -9.87
C ALA A 128 -8.42 4.34 -8.41
N GLN A 129 -9.25 5.34 -8.08
CA GLN A 129 -9.80 5.51 -6.74
C GLN A 129 -10.71 4.35 -6.33
N GLN A 130 -11.53 3.85 -7.25
CA GLN A 130 -12.40 2.70 -6.98
C GLN A 130 -11.61 1.42 -6.75
N LEU A 131 -10.55 1.18 -7.52
CA LEU A 131 -9.71 0.00 -7.39
C LEU A 131 -9.00 -0.11 -6.03
N VAL A 132 -8.77 1.00 -5.35
CA VAL A 132 -8.12 1.01 -4.02
C VAL A 132 -9.09 1.23 -2.86
N SER A 133 -10.37 1.44 -3.15
CA SER A 133 -11.39 1.65 -2.12
C SER A 133 -11.53 0.40 -1.25
N GLY A 134 -11.44 0.56 0.06
CA GLY A 134 -11.54 -0.54 1.03
C GLY A 134 -10.30 -1.43 1.15
N LEU A 135 -9.32 -1.33 0.23
CA LEU A 135 -8.12 -2.17 0.26
C LEU A 135 -7.33 -2.08 1.58
N PRO A 136 -7.11 -0.89 2.19
CA PRO A 136 -6.42 -0.81 3.48
C PRO A 136 -7.04 -1.70 4.56
N ALA A 137 -8.35 -1.57 4.78
CA ALA A 137 -9.07 -2.33 5.79
C ALA A 137 -9.04 -3.85 5.51
N GLU A 138 -9.16 -4.27 4.26
CA GLU A 138 -9.03 -5.68 3.87
C GLU A 138 -7.63 -6.24 4.16
N LEU A 139 -6.58 -5.47 3.81
CA LEU A 139 -5.19 -5.87 4.00
C LEU A 139 -4.79 -5.91 5.48
N GLU A 140 -5.24 -4.94 6.28
CA GLU A 140 -4.98 -4.88 7.72
C GLU A 140 -5.68 -5.99 8.50
N ALA A 141 -6.77 -6.54 7.97
CA ALA A 141 -7.47 -7.68 8.56
C ALA A 141 -6.76 -9.03 8.34
N LEU A 142 -5.81 -9.11 7.40
CA LEU A 142 -5.12 -10.36 7.06
C LEU A 142 -4.21 -10.83 8.19
N LYS A 143 -4.23 -12.13 8.44
CA LYS A 143 -3.44 -12.80 9.47
C LYS A 143 -2.47 -13.81 8.85
N PRO A 144 -1.40 -14.18 9.57
CA PRO A 144 -0.48 -15.24 9.14
C PRO A 144 -1.18 -16.57 8.80
N ALA A 145 -2.29 -16.89 9.49
CA ALA A 145 -3.12 -18.06 9.19
C ALA A 145 -3.75 -18.00 7.79
N ASP A 146 -4.18 -16.84 7.31
CA ASP A 146 -4.77 -16.68 5.98
C ASP A 146 -3.72 -16.92 4.89
N TRP A 147 -2.50 -16.42 5.10
CA TRP A 147 -1.37 -16.73 4.22
C TRP A 147 -1.01 -18.22 4.25
N ASN A 148 -1.00 -18.84 5.43
CA ASN A 148 -0.71 -20.27 5.58
C ASN A 148 -1.74 -21.12 4.80
N ALA A 149 -3.01 -20.74 4.82
CA ALA A 149 -4.07 -21.39 4.07
C ALA A 149 -3.98 -21.09 2.56
N ASN A 150 -3.62 -19.87 2.18
CA ASN A 150 -3.56 -19.44 0.79
C ASN A 150 -2.38 -18.47 0.54
N HIS A 151 -1.34 -18.95 -0.14
CA HIS A 151 -0.15 -18.14 -0.47
C HIS A 151 -0.40 -17.12 -1.60
N ALA A 152 -1.61 -17.12 -2.19
CA ALA A 152 -2.07 -16.13 -3.15
C ALA A 152 -3.01 -15.07 -2.53
N VAL A 153 -3.19 -15.05 -1.19
CA VAL A 153 -4.15 -14.15 -0.52
C VAL A 153 -3.92 -12.66 -0.82
N LEU A 154 -2.67 -12.26 -1.09
CA LEU A 154 -2.32 -10.88 -1.45
C LEU A 154 -2.48 -10.56 -2.95
N GLN A 155 -2.70 -11.57 -3.79
CA GLN A 155 -2.68 -11.39 -5.24
C GLN A 155 -3.78 -10.44 -5.74
N PRO A 156 -5.05 -10.54 -5.29
CA PRO A 156 -6.10 -9.63 -5.75
C PRO A 156 -5.76 -8.16 -5.47
N SER A 157 -5.33 -7.84 -4.25
CA SER A 157 -4.96 -6.48 -3.87
C SER A 157 -3.72 -5.98 -4.63
N ARG A 158 -2.79 -6.86 -5.03
CA ARG A 158 -1.65 -6.50 -5.90
C ARG A 158 -2.12 -6.12 -7.30
N ASP A 159 -3.04 -6.90 -7.86
CA ASP A 159 -3.58 -6.66 -9.20
C ASP A 159 -4.41 -5.36 -9.25
N SER A 160 -5.19 -5.09 -8.20
CA SER A 160 -5.92 -3.82 -8.05
C SER A 160 -4.96 -2.62 -7.97
N LEU A 161 -3.92 -2.67 -7.14
CA LEU A 161 -2.92 -1.60 -7.06
C LEU A 161 -2.14 -1.41 -8.37
N GLN A 162 -1.84 -2.49 -9.08
CA GLN A 162 -1.19 -2.41 -10.38
C GLN A 162 -2.09 -1.72 -11.40
N SER A 163 -3.37 -2.10 -11.45
CA SER A 163 -4.36 -1.50 -12.35
C SER A 163 -4.57 -0.02 -12.03
N ALA A 164 -4.72 0.34 -10.75
CA ALA A 164 -4.85 1.73 -10.33
C ALA A 164 -3.65 2.57 -10.75
N ARG A 165 -2.43 2.04 -10.65
CA ARG A 165 -1.21 2.72 -11.14
C ARG A 165 -1.20 2.90 -12.66
N LEU A 166 -1.77 1.97 -13.42
CA LEU A 166 -1.86 2.11 -14.89
C LEU A 166 -2.84 3.22 -15.26
N ASP A 167 -4.00 3.27 -14.60
CA ASP A 167 -5.01 4.31 -14.84
C ASP A 167 -4.45 5.70 -14.48
N LEU A 168 -3.77 5.85 -13.33
CA LEU A 168 -3.12 7.12 -12.96
C LEU A 168 -1.99 7.53 -13.92
N ARG A 169 -1.32 6.57 -14.56
CA ARG A 169 -0.33 6.88 -15.62
C ARG A 169 -1.01 7.42 -16.88
N ARG A 170 -2.17 6.88 -17.24
CA ARG A 170 -3.00 7.37 -18.35
C ARG A 170 -3.54 8.77 -18.06
N ALA A 171 -4.16 8.97 -16.90
CA ALA A 171 -4.63 10.29 -16.46
C ALA A 171 -3.53 11.38 -16.53
N ARG A 172 -2.31 11.04 -16.09
CA ARG A 172 -1.16 11.95 -16.20
C ARG A 172 -0.72 12.18 -17.64
N GLN A 173 -0.85 11.18 -18.52
CA GLN A 173 -0.57 11.35 -19.94
C GLN A 173 -1.57 12.31 -20.58
N ASP A 174 -2.86 12.13 -20.33
CA ASP A 174 -3.92 13.01 -20.85
C ASP A 174 -3.72 14.45 -20.37
N ALA A 175 -3.39 14.64 -19.09
CA ALA A 175 -3.06 15.96 -18.55
C ALA A 175 -1.91 16.64 -19.33
N ARG A 176 -0.87 15.89 -19.68
CA ARG A 176 0.28 16.41 -20.46
C ARG A 176 -0.11 16.73 -21.89
N ASP A 177 -0.94 15.90 -22.51
CA ASP A 177 -1.39 16.11 -23.88
C ASP A 177 -2.32 17.33 -23.98
N ILE A 178 -3.16 17.57 -22.96
CA ILE A 178 -3.95 18.81 -22.85
C ILE A 178 -3.01 20.02 -22.74
N VAL A 179 -2.01 20.00 -21.86
CA VAL A 179 -1.05 21.12 -21.73
C VAL A 179 -0.31 21.38 -23.05
N SER A 180 0.09 20.33 -23.77
CA SER A 180 0.69 20.49 -25.10
C SER A 180 -0.30 21.05 -26.13
N GLY A 181 -1.58 20.67 -26.05
CA GLY A 181 -2.63 21.18 -26.92
C GLY A 181 -2.98 22.66 -26.65
N LEU A 182 -2.88 23.11 -25.41
CA LEU A 182 -3.10 24.50 -25.00
C LEU A 182 -1.97 25.45 -25.44
N THR A 183 -0.77 24.92 -25.70
CA THR A 183 0.40 25.72 -26.10
C THR A 183 0.58 25.83 -27.62
N LYS A 184 -0.27 25.14 -28.40
CA LYS A 184 -0.34 25.21 -29.86
C LYS A 184 -1.46 26.15 -30.28
#